data_AF-A0A3C0Q3S4-F1
#
_entry.id   AF-A0A3C0Q3S4-F1
#
_cell.length_a   1.000
_cell.length_b   1.000
_cell.length_c   1.000
_cell.angle_alpha   90.00
_cell.angle_beta   90.00
_cell.angle_gamma   90.00
#
_symmetry.space_group_name_H-M   'P 1'
#
loop_
_entity.id
_entity.type
_entity.pdbx_description
1 polymer ?
#
loop_
_entity_poly.entity_id
_entity_poly.type
_entity_poly.pdbx_seq_one_letter_code
_entity_poly.pdbx_strand_id
1 'polypeptide(L)'
;MSQTITIEQKTREQIAEFLPEAIRLAVASYRKFMRSEEDINDQGVITERNFAEHHKQAKVAISHIELLIKLAKWADLPDIAVIGDANAKYLQGLMAKAEAEIDAYSDEEEI
;
A
#
# COMPACT_ATOMS: atom_id res chain seq x y z
N MET A 1 33.76 11.39 18.06
CA MET A 1 33.44 9.96 18.17
C MET A 1 32.57 9.60 16.99
N SER A 2 33.09 8.89 16.00
CA SER A 2 32.31 8.49 14.82
C SER A 2 31.40 7.33 15.22
N GLN A 3 30.09 7.53 15.13
CA GLN A 3 29.14 6.44 15.30
C GLN A 3 29.29 5.49 14.11
N THR A 4 29.65 4.25 14.39
CA THR A 4 29.68 3.17 13.38
C THR A 4 28.22 2.79 13.09
N ILE A 5 27.63 3.40 12.07
CA ILE A 5 26.27 3.05 11.61
C ILE A 5 26.30 1.59 11.15
N THR A 6 25.45 0.74 11.73
CA THR A 6 25.37 -0.68 11.34
C THR A 6 24.58 -0.84 10.04
N ILE A 7 24.77 -1.96 9.34
CA ILE A 7 24.04 -2.25 8.10
C ILE A 7 22.53 -2.30 8.36
N GLU A 8 22.10 -2.83 9.50
CA GLU A 8 20.70 -2.90 9.91
C GLU A 8 20.10 -1.49 10.05
N GLN A 9 20.82 -0.55 10.67
CA GLN A 9 20.34 0.82 10.86
C GLN A 9 20.19 1.56 9.54
N LYS A 10 21.17 1.43 8.65
CA LYS A 10 21.10 2.01 7.30
C LYS A 10 19.96 1.42 6.46
N THR A 11 19.73 0.11 6.58
CA THR A 11 18.63 -0.56 5.89
C THR A 11 17.27 -0.06 6.39
N ARG A 12 17.13 0.15 7.72
CA ARG A 12 15.91 0.70 8.31
C ARG A 12 15.62 2.12 7.84
N GLU A 13 16.64 2.99 7.77
CA GLU A 13 16.51 4.35 7.24
C GLU A 13 16.08 4.36 5.76
N GLN A 14 16.64 3.48 4.94
CA GLN A 14 16.24 3.35 3.53
C GLN A 14 14.78 2.88 3.39
N ILE A 15 14.37 1.94 4.22
CA ILE A 15 12.97 1.47 4.28
C ILE A 15 12.05 2.61 4.73
N ALA A 16 12.46 3.41 5.72
CA ALA A 16 11.74 4.60 6.20
C ALA A 16 11.46 5.62 5.11
N GLU A 17 12.47 5.89 4.30
CA GLU A 17 12.42 6.87 3.22
C GLU A 17 11.56 6.36 2.05
N PHE A 18 11.65 5.07 1.75
CA PHE A 18 10.94 4.43 0.64
C PHE A 18 9.44 4.24 0.88
N LEU A 19 9.06 3.79 2.08
CA LEU A 19 7.71 3.31 2.38
C LEU A 19 6.58 4.31 2.15
N PRO A 20 6.69 5.60 2.54
CA PRO A 20 5.59 6.55 2.36
C PRO A 20 5.18 6.69 0.89
N GLU A 21 6.16 6.83 -0.01
CA GLU A 21 5.87 7.00 -1.43
C GLU A 21 5.40 5.69 -2.07
N ALA A 22 5.96 4.55 -1.65
CA ALA A 22 5.52 3.24 -2.11
C ALA A 22 4.04 2.96 -1.76
N ILE A 23 3.64 3.23 -0.51
CA ILE A 23 2.25 3.08 -0.06
C ILE A 23 1.34 4.04 -0.83
N ARG A 24 1.73 5.31 -0.97
CA ARG A 24 0.96 6.32 -1.71
C ARG A 24 0.70 5.89 -3.16
N LEU A 25 1.73 5.42 -3.85
CA LEU A 25 1.63 4.97 -5.24
C LEU A 25 0.79 3.70 -5.38
N ALA A 26 0.97 2.72 -4.49
CA ALA A 26 0.21 1.48 -4.51
C ALA A 26 -1.30 1.74 -4.33
N VAL A 27 -1.69 2.54 -3.33
CA VAL A 27 -3.10 2.92 -3.08
C VAL A 27 -3.66 3.73 -4.26
N ALA A 28 -2.92 4.70 -4.79
CA ALA A 28 -3.38 5.49 -5.93
C ALA A 28 -3.58 4.63 -7.19
N SER A 29 -2.69 3.67 -7.41
CA SER A 29 -2.78 2.75 -8.56
C SER A 29 -3.95 1.79 -8.42
N TYR A 30 -4.16 1.22 -7.23
CA TYR A 30 -5.32 0.37 -6.93
C TYR A 30 -6.63 1.13 -7.17
N ARG A 31 -6.78 2.33 -6.59
CA ARG A 31 -7.99 3.15 -6.80
C ARG A 31 -8.22 3.51 -8.25
N LYS A 32 -7.15 3.78 -9.00
CA LYS A 32 -7.24 4.04 -10.44
C LYS A 32 -7.71 2.80 -11.19
N PHE A 33 -7.16 1.63 -10.84
CA PHE A 33 -7.51 0.34 -11.42
C PHE A 33 -8.98 -0.03 -11.14
N MET A 34 -9.45 0.11 -9.90
CA MET A 34 -10.84 -0.16 -9.53
C MET A 34 -11.85 0.80 -10.17
N ARG A 35 -11.42 2.00 -10.57
CA ARG A 35 -12.24 2.97 -11.30
C ARG A 35 -12.13 2.83 -12.82
N SER A 36 -11.24 1.96 -13.30
CA SER A 36 -11.04 1.76 -14.72
C SER A 36 -12.25 1.04 -15.31
N GLU A 37 -12.81 1.58 -16.39
CA GLU A 37 -13.84 0.90 -17.20
C GLU A 37 -13.20 -0.04 -18.24
N GLU A 38 -11.91 -0.35 -18.14
CA GLU A 38 -11.17 -1.19 -19.11
C GLU A 38 -11.70 -2.63 -19.23
N ASP A 39 -12.55 -3.09 -18.32
CA ASP A 39 -13.18 -4.41 -18.39
C ASP A 39 -14.38 -4.50 -19.34
N ILE A 40 -14.84 -3.34 -19.81
CA ILE A 40 -15.93 -3.23 -20.76
C ILE A 40 -15.39 -3.55 -22.15
N ASN A 41 -15.90 -4.60 -22.80
CA ASN A 41 -15.53 -4.91 -24.18
C ASN A 41 -16.07 -3.84 -25.16
N ASP A 42 -15.66 -3.92 -26.43
CA ASP A 42 -16.10 -3.00 -27.51
C ASP A 42 -17.64 -2.88 -27.67
N GLN A 43 -18.42 -3.74 -27.01
CA GLN A 43 -19.89 -3.76 -27.02
C GLN A 43 -20.53 -3.28 -25.72
N GLY A 44 -19.75 -2.79 -24.75
CA GLY A 44 -20.32 -2.33 -23.48
C GLY A 44 -20.57 -3.45 -22.45
N VAL A 45 -20.05 -4.66 -22.67
CA VAL A 45 -20.35 -5.85 -21.86
C VAL A 45 -19.13 -6.30 -21.06
N ILE A 46 -19.32 -6.49 -19.75
CA ILE A 46 -18.35 -7.15 -18.87
C ILE A 46 -18.50 -8.66 -19.07
N THR A 47 -17.44 -9.32 -19.50
CA THR A 47 -17.42 -10.79 -19.61
C THR A 47 -16.96 -11.41 -18.28
N GLU A 48 -17.42 -12.63 -17.96
CA GLU A 48 -16.95 -13.36 -16.76
C GLU A 48 -15.43 -13.50 -16.69
N ARG A 49 -14.77 -13.64 -17.86
CA ARG A 49 -13.31 -13.70 -17.96
C ARG A 49 -12.63 -12.37 -17.62
N ASN A 50 -13.18 -11.25 -18.10
CA ASN A 50 -12.65 -9.92 -17.79
C ASN A 50 -12.83 -9.62 -16.30
N PHE A 51 -14.02 -9.90 -15.77
CA PHE A 51 -14.33 -9.77 -14.35
C PHE A 51 -13.36 -10.58 -13.47
N ALA A 52 -13.19 -11.89 -13.75
CA ALA A 52 -12.32 -12.74 -12.93
C ALA A 52 -10.85 -12.29 -12.96
N GLU A 53 -10.34 -11.85 -14.11
CA GLU A 53 -8.96 -11.37 -14.24
C GLU A 53 -8.78 -10.00 -13.56
N HIS A 54 -9.77 -9.11 -13.65
CA HIS A 54 -9.76 -7.82 -12.94
C HIS A 54 -9.71 -8.02 -11.43
N HIS A 55 -10.59 -8.84 -10.89
CA HIS A 55 -10.61 -9.15 -9.45
C HIS A 55 -9.31 -9.82 -8.98
N LYS A 56 -8.73 -10.72 -9.78
CA LYS A 56 -7.43 -11.31 -9.47
C LYS A 56 -6.32 -10.26 -9.39
N GLN A 57 -6.29 -9.29 -10.29
CA GLN A 57 -5.32 -8.19 -10.27
C GLN A 57 -5.55 -7.25 -9.08
N ALA A 58 -6.81 -6.96 -8.75
CA ALA A 58 -7.20 -6.22 -7.55
C ALA A 58 -6.67 -6.93 -6.28
N LYS A 59 -6.87 -8.24 -6.16
CA LYS A 59 -6.36 -9.05 -5.04
C LYS A 59 -4.84 -8.97 -4.88
N VAL A 60 -4.11 -9.02 -6.00
CA VAL A 60 -2.65 -8.88 -6.00
C VAL A 60 -2.23 -7.49 -5.52
N ALA A 61 -2.91 -6.44 -5.98
CA ALA A 61 -2.64 -5.07 -5.55
C ALA A 61 -2.88 -4.88 -4.05
N ILE A 62 -3.99 -5.40 -3.52
CA ILE A 62 -4.30 -5.39 -2.08
C ILE A 62 -3.25 -6.16 -1.28
N SER A 63 -2.86 -7.35 -1.73
CA SER A 63 -1.81 -8.14 -1.07
C SER A 63 -0.45 -7.38 -1.02
N HIS A 64 -0.15 -6.60 -2.06
CA HIS A 64 1.05 -5.76 -2.09
C HIS A 64 0.94 -4.60 -1.08
N ILE A 65 -0.22 -3.95 -1.00
CA ILE A 65 -0.49 -2.88 -0.02
C ILE A 65 -0.34 -3.41 1.41
N GLU A 66 -0.90 -4.59 1.73
CA GLU A 66 -0.73 -5.22 3.03
C GLU A 66 0.75 -5.46 3.38
N LEU A 67 1.54 -5.94 2.42
CA LEU A 67 2.96 -6.20 2.63
C LEU A 67 3.71 -4.91 2.98
N LEU A 68 3.40 -3.80 2.31
CA LEU A 68 4.00 -2.49 2.60
C LEU A 68 3.62 -1.99 4.00
N ILE A 69 2.37 -2.16 4.43
CA ILE A 69 1.92 -1.82 5.78
C ILE A 69 2.65 -2.70 6.81
N LYS A 70 2.73 -4.01 6.58
CA LYS A 70 3.46 -4.95 7.45
C LYS A 70 4.93 -4.55 7.56
N LEU A 71 5.56 -4.18 6.45
CA LEU A 71 6.94 -3.70 6.42
C LEU A 71 7.10 -2.38 7.19
N ALA A 72 6.15 -1.45 7.09
CA ALA A 72 6.14 -0.21 7.87
C ALA A 72 6.01 -0.47 9.38
N LYS A 73 5.14 -1.41 9.77
CA LYS A 73 4.98 -1.85 11.17
C LYS A 73 6.25 -2.54 11.69
N TRP A 74 6.87 -3.40 10.89
CA TRP A 74 8.07 -4.16 11.24
C TRP A 74 9.34 -3.32 11.28
N ALA A 75 9.42 -2.30 10.43
CA ALA A 75 10.55 -1.39 10.37
C ALA A 75 10.67 -0.53 11.64
N ASP A 76 9.75 -0.68 12.62
CA ASP A 76 9.74 0.03 13.90
C ASP A 76 10.15 1.48 13.68
N LEU A 77 9.54 2.07 12.63
CA LEU A 77 9.90 3.39 12.15
C LEU A 77 9.73 4.30 13.33
N PRO A 78 10.81 5.00 13.75
CA PRO A 78 10.95 5.40 15.12
C PRO A 78 9.66 6.00 15.65
N ASP A 79 9.26 5.50 16.81
CA ASP A 79 8.34 6.19 17.69
C ASP A 79 8.62 7.70 17.60
N ILE A 80 7.55 8.49 17.54
CA ILE A 80 7.38 9.90 17.11
C ILE A 80 8.56 10.87 17.41
N ALA A 81 9.47 10.48 18.29
CA ALA A 81 10.70 11.13 18.71
C ALA A 81 11.87 11.24 17.70
N VAL A 82 12.03 10.37 16.67
CA VAL A 82 13.25 10.42 15.79
C VAL A 82 12.97 10.87 14.35
N ILE A 83 11.78 10.63 13.82
CA ILE A 83 11.33 11.19 12.54
C ILE A 83 10.37 12.32 12.90
N GLY A 84 10.78 13.58 12.71
CA GLY A 84 10.00 14.75 13.13
C GLY A 84 8.49 14.58 12.87
N ASP A 85 7.69 14.90 13.90
CA ASP A 85 6.24 14.67 14.08
C ASP A 85 5.37 14.72 12.80
N ALA A 86 5.70 15.58 11.84
CA ALA A 86 5.00 15.68 10.57
C ALA A 86 5.12 14.44 9.66
N ASN A 87 6.31 13.83 9.54
CA ASN A 87 6.53 12.68 8.66
C ASN A 87 5.92 11.40 9.25
N ALA A 88 6.00 11.22 10.57
CA ALA A 88 5.34 10.12 11.27
C ALA A 88 3.80 10.19 11.11
N LYS A 89 3.21 11.38 11.33
CA LYS A 89 1.77 11.61 11.09
C LYS A 89 1.37 11.39 9.63
N TYR A 90 2.20 11.81 8.68
CA TYR A 90 1.94 11.59 7.26
C TYR A 90 1.90 10.11 6.91
N LEU A 91 2.89 9.33 7.36
CA LEU A 91 2.94 7.89 7.14
C LEU A 91 1.77 7.18 7.83
N GLN A 92 1.44 7.54 9.08
CA GLN A 92 0.29 6.98 9.80
C GLN A 92 -1.02 7.24 9.05
N GLY A 93 -1.19 8.44 8.50
CA GLY A 93 -2.34 8.76 7.66
C GLY A 93 -2.38 7.97 6.33
N LEU A 94 -1.23 7.62 5.77
CA LEU A 94 -1.16 6.73 4.59
C LEU A 94 -1.51 5.29 4.95
N MET A 95 -1.00 4.78 6.07
CA MET A 95 -1.31 3.43 6.56
C MET A 95 -2.80 3.29 6.85
N ALA A 96 -3.43 4.25 7.54
CA ALA A 96 -4.87 4.21 7.82
C ALA A 96 -5.72 4.19 6.54
N LYS A 97 -5.32 4.94 5.51
CA LYS A 97 -6.01 4.90 4.20
C LYS A 97 -5.82 3.54 3.53
N ALA A 98 -4.63 2.96 3.62
CA ALA A 98 -4.32 1.68 3.01
C ALA A 98 -5.05 0.53 3.71
N GLU A 99 -5.17 0.56 5.04
CA GLU A 99 -5.99 -0.37 5.83
C GLU A 99 -7.47 -0.28 5.42
N ALA A 100 -8.01 0.94 5.25
CA ALA A 100 -9.40 1.11 4.79
C ALA A 100 -9.68 0.51 3.40
N GLU A 101 -8.70 0.50 2.47
CA GLU A 101 -8.87 -0.17 1.17
C GLU A 101 -8.87 -1.70 1.31
N ILE A 102 -8.06 -2.25 2.24
CA ILE A 102 -8.04 -3.69 2.52
C ILE A 102 -9.38 -4.13 3.10
N ASP A 103 -9.89 -3.37 4.08
CA ASP A 103 -11.17 -3.67 4.72
C ASP A 103 -12.31 -3.62 3.69
N ALA A 104 -12.36 -2.57 2.86
CA ALA A 104 -13.38 -2.43 1.82
C ALA A 104 -13.34 -3.58 0.79
N TYR A 105 -12.14 -4.00 0.36
CA TYR A 105 -12.00 -5.15 -0.53
C TYR A 105 -12.42 -6.46 0.14
N SER A 106 -12.15 -6.62 1.44
CA SER A 106 -12.53 -7.83 2.19
C SER A 106 -14.04 -7.94 2.34
N ASP A 107 -14.71 -6.82 2.62
CA ASP A 107 -16.18 -6.74 2.67
C ASP A 107 -16.82 -7.09 1.31
N GLU A 108 -16.18 -6.72 0.19
CA GLU A 108 -16.62 -7.09 -1.17
C GLU A 108 -16.41 -8.58 -1.50
N GLU A 109 -15.41 -9.26 -0.94
CA GLU A 109 -15.19 -10.71 -1.14
C GLU A 109 -16.12 -11.61 -0.30
N GLU A 110 -16.75 -11.09 0.77
CA GLU A 110 -17.66 -11.87 1.64
C GLU A 110 -19.12 -11.95 1.17
N ILE A 111 -19.50 -11.25 0.09
CA ILE A 111 -20.86 -11.20 -0.49
C ILE A 111 -21.01 -12.19 -1.65
#